data_AF-A0A383TEB4-F1
#
_entry.id   AF-A0A383TEB4-F1
#
_cell.length_a   1.000
_cell.length_b   1.000
_cell.length_c   1.000
_cell.angle_alpha   90.00
_cell.angle_beta   90.00
_cell.angle_gamma   90.00
#
_symmetry.space_group_name_H-M   'P 1'
#
loop_
_entity.id
_entity.type
_entity.pdbx_description
1 polymer ?
#
loop_
_entity_poly.entity_id
_entity_poly.type
_entity_poly.pdbx_seq_one_letter_code
_entity_poly.pdbx_strand_id
1 'polypeptide(L)'
;MEGQLILIRHGNAEERTPEGDDFYRKLTEAGVEELTAFLPDIAPLLTESGNLKIWTSPLLRARQTAELVAEATSVEVIQPQAFLATGDYIAFMEALKQEDDGFTLALVGHEPYMSSWTKELIGAAIPFKKGAVALFTVDLTAEPIGNLEWLLAPGESAKCKHADVSDKKHAADKHEGTADCCQGEGEDTLYAAIINEQMAGVQHAYAAYQQDPIEPESAHALRVAIRQLRALLNFNKANGEEKYYREAGEDWREIATTFGYLRELDVLMEECRELRGLYPDMLAEDGQVMTWLLEERQGEQDSIHELITSGALTERILDAEAATAHFLKSINLDDDQQKKATIKKIEKMKKRLMRKWEEVDFSNHEQTHSLRINAKKLRYAATYLAPIMGEKDKDTIKEMKKVQTALGTLCDFDINGHLLLEMADKTDDPELQHHFRTLSEHQFQRREAILNDEAD
;
A
#
# COMPACT_ATOMS: atom_id res chain seq x y z
N MET A 1 -35.91 -2.25 -4.33
CA MET A 1 -35.87 -0.87 -3.81
C MET A 1 -34.67 -0.26 -4.46
N GLU A 2 -34.92 0.68 -5.34
CA GLU A 2 -33.93 1.31 -6.19
C GLU A 2 -33.70 2.75 -5.72
N GLY A 3 -32.48 3.25 -5.88
CA GLY A 3 -32.15 4.61 -5.49
C GLY A 3 -30.76 5.03 -5.92
N GLN A 4 -30.42 6.28 -5.62
CA GLN A 4 -29.11 6.85 -5.83
C GLN A 4 -28.41 7.07 -4.49
N LEU A 5 -27.20 6.53 -4.40
CA LEU A 5 -26.34 6.69 -3.24
C LEU A 5 -25.11 7.49 -3.64
N ILE A 6 -24.84 8.57 -2.93
CA ILE A 6 -23.68 9.43 -3.14
C ILE A 6 -22.76 9.26 -1.94
N LEU A 7 -21.51 8.85 -2.16
CA LEU A 7 -20.49 8.78 -1.11
C LEU A 7 -19.53 9.98 -1.23
N ILE A 8 -19.32 10.70 -0.13
CA ILE A 8 -18.48 11.90 -0.07
C ILE A 8 -17.45 11.74 1.06
N ARG A 9 -16.16 11.63 0.71
CA ARG A 9 -15.11 11.70 1.72
C ARG A 9 -14.97 13.14 2.21
N HIS A 10 -14.81 13.33 3.52
CA HIS A 10 -14.52 14.66 4.07
C HIS A 10 -13.33 15.34 3.38
N GLY A 11 -13.34 16.67 3.32
CA GLY A 11 -12.25 17.48 2.77
C GLY A 11 -10.98 17.45 3.61
N ASN A 12 -9.95 18.18 3.16
CA ASN A 12 -8.69 18.24 3.87
C ASN A 12 -8.86 18.84 5.29
N ALA A 13 -8.28 18.19 6.29
CA ALA A 13 -8.50 18.48 7.71
C ALA A 13 -7.18 18.57 8.47
N GLU A 14 -7.19 19.29 9.59
CA GLU A 14 -6.01 19.52 10.46
C GLU A 14 -5.29 18.20 10.74
N GLU A 15 -3.95 18.21 10.80
CA GLU A 15 -3.15 17.02 11.12
C GLU A 15 -3.47 16.48 12.51
N ARG A 16 -3.36 15.16 12.70
CA ARG A 16 -3.51 14.55 14.03
C ARG A 16 -2.34 14.98 14.90
N THR A 17 -2.63 15.63 16.02
CA THR A 17 -1.65 15.82 17.09
C THR A 17 -1.72 14.64 18.06
N PRO A 18 -0.60 14.20 18.66
CA PRO A 18 -0.58 13.06 19.60
C PRO A 18 -1.47 13.23 20.84
N GLU A 19 -1.82 14.48 21.17
CA GLU A 19 -2.63 14.87 22.34
C GLU A 19 -4.05 15.32 21.97
N GLY A 20 -4.37 15.40 20.67
CA GLY A 20 -5.62 15.96 20.15
C GLY A 20 -6.72 14.92 20.01
N ASP A 21 -7.94 15.31 20.37
CA ASP A 21 -9.14 14.50 20.17
C ASP A 21 -9.53 14.51 18.67
N ASP A 22 -9.34 13.37 17.99
CA ASP A 22 -9.63 13.18 16.55
C ASP A 22 -11.06 13.59 16.17
N PHE A 23 -11.98 13.56 17.14
CA PHE A 23 -13.38 13.92 16.94
C PHE A 23 -13.57 15.40 16.55
N TYR A 24 -12.71 16.30 17.06
CA TYR A 24 -12.84 17.75 16.90
C TYR A 24 -11.92 18.36 15.84
N ARG A 25 -11.21 17.53 15.07
CA ARG A 25 -10.39 18.01 13.95
C ARG A 25 -11.27 18.71 12.91
N LYS A 26 -10.91 19.95 12.57
CA LYS A 26 -11.62 20.76 11.59
C LYS A 26 -11.04 20.57 10.20
N LEU A 27 -11.83 20.92 9.19
CA LEU A 27 -11.28 21.19 7.86
C LEU A 27 -10.23 22.30 7.94
N THR A 28 -9.12 22.15 7.22
CA THR A 28 -8.14 23.22 7.06
C THR A 28 -8.73 24.34 6.19
N GLU A 29 -8.20 25.56 6.29
CA GLU A 29 -8.60 26.66 5.40
C GLU A 29 -8.45 26.26 3.92
N ALA A 30 -7.33 25.63 3.57
CA ALA A 30 -7.10 25.10 2.23
C ALA A 30 -8.13 24.03 1.81
N GLY A 31 -8.53 23.14 2.72
CA GLY A 31 -9.55 22.13 2.46
C GLY A 31 -10.94 22.73 2.25
N VAL A 32 -11.27 23.80 2.98
CA VAL A 32 -12.52 24.56 2.77
C VAL A 32 -12.50 25.27 1.42
N GLU A 33 -11.40 25.95 1.07
CA GLU A 33 -11.24 26.63 -0.23
C GLU A 33 -11.36 25.65 -1.40
N GLU A 34 -10.69 24.50 -1.32
CA GLU A 34 -10.72 23.45 -2.35
C GLU A 34 -12.13 22.89 -2.55
N LEU A 35 -12.84 22.56 -1.47
CA LEU A 35 -14.23 22.11 -1.55
C LEU A 35 -15.16 23.21 -2.09
N THR A 36 -14.97 24.46 -1.67
CA THR A 36 -15.80 25.60 -2.12
C THR A 36 -15.62 25.86 -3.61
N ALA A 37 -14.43 25.60 -4.16
CA ALA A 37 -14.17 25.69 -5.60
C ALA A 37 -14.76 24.50 -6.37
N PHE A 38 -14.77 23.30 -5.78
CA PHE A 38 -15.19 22.05 -6.43
C PHE A 38 -16.70 21.81 -6.41
N LEU A 39 -17.37 22.08 -5.28
CA LEU A 39 -18.78 21.75 -5.08
C LEU A 39 -19.75 22.42 -6.07
N PRO A 40 -19.55 23.67 -6.54
CA PRO A 40 -20.42 24.28 -7.54
C PRO A 40 -20.49 23.51 -8.87
N ASP A 41 -19.40 22.85 -9.28
CA ASP A 41 -19.36 22.04 -10.50
C ASP A 41 -20.08 20.70 -10.34
N ILE A 42 -20.15 20.19 -9.11
CA ILE A 42 -20.72 18.88 -8.76
C ILE A 42 -22.18 18.97 -8.32
N ALA A 43 -22.59 20.07 -7.68
CA ALA A 43 -23.94 20.26 -7.15
C ALA A 43 -25.07 19.98 -8.16
N PRO A 44 -24.96 20.33 -9.47
CA PRO A 44 -25.95 19.95 -10.48
C PRO A 44 -26.11 18.43 -10.64
N LEU A 45 -25.02 17.67 -10.51
CA LEU A 45 -25.04 16.20 -10.58
C LEU A 45 -25.66 15.59 -9.33
N LEU A 46 -25.49 16.20 -8.16
CA LEU A 46 -26.06 15.72 -6.89
C LEU A 46 -27.57 15.94 -6.81
N THR A 47 -28.08 16.91 -7.56
CA THR A 47 -29.48 17.35 -7.49
C THR A 47 -30.31 16.92 -8.68
N GLU A 48 -29.72 16.20 -9.65
CA GLU A 48 -30.37 15.80 -10.91
C GLU A 48 -31.67 15.00 -10.69
N SER A 49 -31.67 14.09 -9.72
CA SER A 49 -32.81 13.21 -9.42
C SER A 49 -33.85 13.81 -8.46
N GLY A 50 -33.55 14.96 -7.86
CA GLY A 50 -34.38 15.61 -6.84
C GLY A 50 -34.39 14.89 -5.47
N ASN A 51 -34.98 15.52 -4.46
CA ASN A 51 -35.16 14.97 -3.09
C ASN A 51 -33.87 14.50 -2.38
N LEU A 52 -32.74 15.15 -2.66
CA LEU A 52 -31.46 14.85 -2.01
C LEU A 52 -31.55 14.99 -0.48
N LYS A 53 -31.23 13.90 0.23
CA LYS A 53 -30.98 13.89 1.68
C LYS A 53 -29.48 13.80 1.95
N ILE A 54 -29.03 14.41 3.05
CA ILE A 54 -27.61 14.35 3.45
C ILE A 54 -27.49 13.72 4.83
N TRP A 55 -26.77 12.61 4.91
CA TRP A 55 -26.29 12.03 6.16
C TRP A 55 -24.81 12.33 6.35
N THR A 56 -24.39 12.58 7.58
CA THR A 56 -22.99 12.91 7.88
C THR A 56 -22.49 12.16 9.10
N SER A 57 -21.21 11.83 9.11
CA SER A 57 -20.52 11.37 10.32
C SER A 57 -20.53 12.46 11.40
N PRO A 58 -20.66 12.10 12.69
CA PRO A 58 -20.63 13.06 13.79
C PRO A 58 -19.28 13.79 13.97
N LEU A 59 -18.19 13.31 13.36
CA LEU A 59 -16.88 13.94 13.45
C LEU A 59 -16.87 15.29 12.73
N LEU A 60 -16.19 16.28 13.31
CA LEU A 60 -16.35 17.68 12.93
C LEU A 60 -16.00 17.96 11.46
N ARG A 61 -14.89 17.42 10.95
CA ARG A 61 -14.49 17.54 9.53
C ARG A 61 -15.55 17.05 8.54
N ALA A 62 -16.22 15.93 8.82
CA ALA A 62 -17.26 15.39 7.94
C ALA A 62 -18.55 16.20 8.02
N ARG A 63 -18.89 16.68 9.22
CA ARG A 63 -20.00 17.62 9.41
C ARG A 63 -19.78 18.92 8.63
N GLN A 64 -18.59 19.51 8.71
CA GLN A 64 -18.25 20.72 7.97
C GLN A 64 -18.28 20.50 6.45
N THR A 65 -17.79 19.35 5.96
CA THR A 65 -17.94 19.00 4.54
C THR A 65 -19.42 18.88 4.14
N ALA A 66 -20.25 18.24 4.98
CA ALA A 66 -21.68 18.13 4.73
C ALA A 66 -22.39 19.50 4.73
N GLU A 67 -21.96 20.43 5.58
CA GLU A 67 -22.47 21.81 5.61
C GLU A 67 -22.16 22.54 4.30
N LEU A 68 -20.95 22.40 3.76
CA LEU A 68 -20.59 22.96 2.45
C LEU A 68 -21.39 22.32 1.30
N VAL A 69 -21.58 21.00 1.33
CA VAL A 69 -22.41 20.28 0.33
C VAL A 69 -23.86 20.75 0.39
N ALA A 70 -24.41 20.90 1.60
CA ALA A 70 -25.78 21.37 1.81
C ALA A 70 -25.98 22.80 1.29
N GLU A 71 -25.01 23.68 1.51
CA GLU A 71 -25.02 25.05 0.96
C GLU A 71 -25.01 25.02 -0.58
N ALA A 72 -24.12 24.24 -1.19
CA ALA A 72 -24.01 24.15 -2.65
C ALA A 72 -25.23 23.52 -3.32
N THR A 73 -25.93 22.60 -2.64
CA THR A 73 -27.10 21.87 -3.16
C THR A 73 -28.44 22.44 -2.69
N SER A 74 -28.44 23.48 -1.85
CA SER A 74 -29.64 24.07 -1.24
C SER A 74 -30.48 23.07 -0.41
N VAL A 75 -29.83 22.12 0.25
CA VAL A 75 -30.49 21.16 1.17
C VAL A 75 -30.50 21.74 2.58
N GLU A 76 -31.67 21.84 3.21
CA GLU A 76 -31.81 22.51 4.52
C GLU A 76 -31.43 21.64 5.73
N VAL A 77 -31.47 20.30 5.60
CA VAL A 77 -31.32 19.38 6.73
C VAL A 77 -30.24 18.34 6.49
N ILE A 78 -29.24 18.32 7.37
CA ILE A 78 -28.21 17.29 7.45
C ILE A 78 -28.48 16.43 8.68
N GLN A 79 -28.43 15.12 8.54
CA GLN A 79 -28.70 14.17 9.63
C GLN A 79 -27.41 13.47 10.06
N PRO A 80 -26.95 13.62 11.32
CA PRO A 80 -25.80 12.87 11.82
C PRO A 80 -26.14 11.38 11.97
N GLN A 81 -25.26 10.51 11.48
CA GLN A 81 -25.37 9.05 11.64
C GLN A 81 -24.10 8.48 12.27
N ALA A 82 -24.25 7.75 13.39
CA ALA A 82 -23.12 7.20 14.13
C ALA A 82 -22.32 6.17 13.32
N PHE A 83 -22.98 5.36 12.50
CA PHE A 83 -22.33 4.34 11.67
C PHE A 83 -21.37 4.91 10.62
N LEU A 84 -21.54 6.19 10.23
CA LEU A 84 -20.59 6.89 9.35
C LEU A 84 -19.26 7.23 10.07
N ALA A 85 -19.22 7.21 11.41
CA ALA A 85 -17.98 7.34 12.19
C ALA A 85 -17.32 5.99 12.50
N THR A 86 -18.10 4.93 12.66
CA THR A 86 -17.61 3.60 13.06
C THR A 86 -17.43 2.63 11.90
N GLY A 87 -17.96 2.95 10.72
CA GLY A 87 -17.93 2.07 9.56
C GLY A 87 -18.90 0.90 9.60
N ASP A 88 -19.87 0.93 10.52
CA ASP A 88 -20.84 -0.16 10.72
C ASP A 88 -21.76 -0.32 9.49
N TYR A 89 -21.37 -1.24 8.61
CA TYR A 89 -22.07 -1.50 7.36
C TYR A 89 -23.47 -2.09 7.58
N ILE A 90 -23.65 -2.89 8.64
CA ILE A 90 -24.95 -3.50 8.93
C ILE A 90 -25.95 -2.41 9.33
N ALA A 91 -25.55 -1.52 10.24
CA ALA A 91 -26.36 -0.38 10.65
C ALA A 91 -26.65 0.57 9.48
N PHE A 92 -25.67 0.80 8.60
CA PHE A 92 -25.87 1.55 7.37
C PHE A 92 -26.96 0.90 6.47
N MET A 93 -26.87 -0.40 6.21
CA MET A 93 -27.84 -1.11 5.36
C MET A 93 -29.23 -1.16 5.98
N GLU A 94 -29.34 -1.27 7.31
CA GLU A 94 -30.62 -1.19 8.02
C GLU A 94 -31.25 0.20 7.91
N ALA A 95 -30.45 1.27 8.02
CA ALA A 95 -30.93 2.64 7.82
C ALA A 95 -31.36 2.88 6.36
N LEU A 96 -30.58 2.40 5.39
CA LEU A 96 -30.88 2.54 3.96
C LEU A 96 -32.21 1.87 3.58
N LYS A 97 -32.52 0.71 4.17
CA LYS A 97 -33.78 -0.02 3.95
C LYS A 97 -35.02 0.70 4.50
N GLN A 98 -34.86 1.72 5.35
CA GLN A 98 -35.97 2.54 5.86
C GLN A 98 -36.34 3.69 4.93
N GLU A 99 -35.52 3.95 3.91
CA GLU A 99 -35.80 4.99 2.92
C GLU A 99 -36.88 4.55 1.92
N ASP A 100 -37.53 5.53 1.29
CA ASP A 100 -38.53 5.29 0.25
C ASP A 100 -37.87 4.87 -1.07
N ASP A 101 -38.60 4.14 -1.91
CA ASP A 101 -38.14 3.78 -3.26
C ASP A 101 -37.89 5.05 -4.10
N GLY A 102 -36.79 5.07 -4.85
CA GLY A 102 -36.32 6.26 -5.59
C GLY A 102 -35.58 7.29 -4.72
N PHE A 103 -35.02 6.88 -3.58
CA PHE A 103 -34.25 7.79 -2.72
C PHE A 103 -33.03 8.37 -3.45
N THR A 104 -32.63 9.58 -3.06
CA THR A 104 -31.33 10.17 -3.42
C THR A 104 -30.64 10.61 -2.14
N LEU A 105 -29.56 9.92 -1.78
CA LEU A 105 -28.95 10.05 -0.46
C LEU A 105 -27.44 10.26 -0.55
N ALA A 106 -26.95 11.38 -0.01
CA ALA A 106 -25.54 11.65 0.15
C ALA A 106 -25.05 11.29 1.55
N LEU A 107 -23.95 10.55 1.63
CA LEU A 107 -23.28 10.15 2.86
C LEU A 107 -21.92 10.82 2.93
N VAL A 108 -21.71 11.66 3.94
CA VAL A 108 -20.42 12.30 4.20
C VAL A 108 -19.69 11.58 5.33
N GLY A 109 -18.51 11.04 5.03
CA GLY A 109 -17.82 10.12 5.93
C GLY A 109 -16.31 10.08 5.70
N HIS A 110 -15.70 8.95 6.07
CA HIS A 110 -14.25 8.80 6.18
C HIS A 110 -13.76 7.54 5.48
N GLU A 111 -12.50 7.56 5.07
CA GLU A 111 -11.74 6.32 4.84
C GLU A 111 -11.39 5.68 6.19
N PRO A 112 -11.34 4.35 6.30
CA PRO A 112 -11.38 3.36 5.21
C PRO A 112 -12.80 2.91 4.81
N TYR A 113 -13.82 3.37 5.54
CA TYR A 113 -15.18 2.82 5.47
C TYR A 113 -15.82 3.02 4.11
N MET A 114 -15.54 4.13 3.43
CA MET A 114 -16.04 4.35 2.07
C MET A 114 -15.54 3.28 1.11
N SER A 115 -14.24 2.99 1.08
CA SER A 115 -13.66 1.92 0.27
C SER A 115 -14.25 0.55 0.62
N SER A 116 -14.44 0.27 1.92
CA SER A 116 -15.08 -0.96 2.37
C SER A 116 -16.52 -1.06 1.87
N TRP A 117 -17.29 0.02 1.95
CA TRP A 117 -18.68 0.03 1.53
C TRP A 117 -18.83 -0.07 0.01
N THR A 118 -17.93 0.51 -0.80
CA THR A 118 -18.00 0.27 -2.25
C THR A 118 -17.73 -1.19 -2.58
N LYS A 119 -16.83 -1.87 -1.85
CA LYS A 119 -16.60 -3.31 -2.04
C LYS A 119 -17.87 -4.12 -1.83
N GLU A 120 -18.62 -3.82 -0.78
CA GLU A 120 -19.89 -4.48 -0.50
C GLU A 120 -21.00 -4.09 -1.50
N LEU A 121 -21.04 -2.81 -1.92
CA LEU A 121 -22.05 -2.31 -2.84
C LEU A 121 -21.88 -2.84 -4.27
N ILE A 122 -20.66 -2.78 -4.80
CA ILE A 122 -20.37 -3.00 -6.23
C ILE A 122 -19.37 -4.13 -6.50
N GLY A 123 -18.90 -4.83 -5.46
CA GLY A 123 -17.89 -5.89 -5.57
C GLY A 123 -16.45 -5.41 -5.69
N ALA A 124 -16.19 -4.10 -5.64
CA ALA A 124 -14.85 -3.52 -5.77
C ALA A 124 -14.61 -2.39 -4.75
N ALA A 125 -13.48 -2.46 -4.05
CA ALA A 125 -13.03 -1.39 -3.15
C ALA A 125 -12.46 -0.23 -3.99
N ILE A 126 -13.03 0.96 -3.83
CA ILE A 126 -12.63 2.16 -4.55
C ILE A 126 -12.15 3.18 -3.51
N PRO A 127 -10.86 3.58 -3.53
CA PRO A 127 -10.35 4.60 -2.63
C PRO A 127 -10.83 6.01 -3.02
N PHE A 128 -11.23 6.79 -2.03
CA PHE A 128 -11.66 8.18 -2.18
C PHE A 128 -10.54 9.12 -1.77
N LYS A 129 -10.16 10.06 -2.63
CA LYS A 129 -9.32 11.22 -2.21
C LYS A 129 -10.11 12.11 -1.24
N LYS A 130 -9.42 12.91 -0.41
CA LYS A 130 -10.09 13.89 0.49
C LYS A 130 -10.98 14.81 -0.36
N GLY A 131 -12.24 14.95 0.02
CA GLY A 131 -13.24 15.72 -0.73
C GLY A 131 -13.85 15.04 -1.96
N ALA A 132 -13.44 13.79 -2.29
CA ALA A 132 -13.98 13.10 -3.45
C ALA A 132 -15.44 12.68 -3.27
N VAL A 133 -16.18 12.67 -4.38
CA VAL A 133 -17.61 12.41 -4.48
C VAL A 133 -17.84 11.33 -5.52
N ALA A 134 -18.55 10.26 -5.16
CA ALA A 134 -18.97 9.22 -6.09
C ALA A 134 -20.48 9.03 -6.07
N LEU A 135 -21.07 8.80 -7.24
CA LEU A 135 -22.46 8.41 -7.40
C LEU A 135 -22.58 6.92 -7.74
N PHE A 136 -23.50 6.28 -7.05
CA PHE A 136 -23.91 4.90 -7.30
C PHE A 136 -25.40 4.82 -7.58
N THR A 137 -25.78 4.02 -8.57
CA THR A 137 -27.14 3.49 -8.66
C THR A 137 -27.22 2.21 -7.83
N VAL A 138 -28.25 2.06 -7.01
CA VAL A 138 -28.41 0.95 -6.07
C VAL A 138 -29.75 0.27 -6.32
N ASP A 139 -29.74 -1.06 -6.42
CA ASP A 139 -30.90 -1.94 -6.34
C ASP A 139 -30.66 -2.97 -5.24
N LEU A 140 -31.39 -2.85 -4.13
CA LEU A 140 -31.27 -3.74 -2.98
C LEU A 140 -31.70 -5.20 -3.25
N THR A 141 -32.22 -5.50 -4.44
CA THR A 141 -32.60 -6.86 -4.86
C THR A 141 -31.59 -7.51 -5.81
N ALA A 142 -30.62 -6.75 -6.31
CA ALA A 142 -29.58 -7.21 -7.22
C ALA A 142 -28.35 -7.74 -6.46
N GLU A 143 -27.47 -8.44 -7.17
CA GLU A 143 -26.14 -8.84 -6.66
C GLU A 143 -25.11 -8.67 -7.79
N PRO A 144 -24.14 -7.74 -7.69
CA PRO A 144 -23.97 -6.75 -6.61
C PRO A 144 -25.12 -5.74 -6.53
N ILE A 145 -25.31 -5.11 -5.36
CA ILE A 145 -26.47 -4.24 -5.08
C ILE A 145 -26.33 -2.84 -5.70
N GLY A 146 -25.20 -2.48 -6.31
CA GLY A 146 -25.06 -1.19 -6.97
C GLY A 146 -24.04 -1.16 -8.10
N ASN A 147 -24.06 -0.05 -8.84
CA ASN A 147 -23.13 0.27 -9.91
C ASN A 147 -22.56 1.67 -9.69
N LEU A 148 -21.26 1.86 -9.93
CA LEU A 148 -20.64 3.18 -9.92
C LEU A 148 -20.95 3.89 -11.24
N GLU A 149 -21.56 5.07 -11.14
CA GLU A 149 -21.83 5.92 -12.31
C GLU A 149 -20.64 6.84 -12.60
N TRP A 150 -20.10 7.48 -11.55
CA TRP A 150 -18.93 8.34 -11.65
C TRP A 150 -18.29 8.57 -10.28
N LEU A 151 -17.00 8.93 -10.28
CA LEU A 151 -16.21 9.36 -9.14
C LEU A 151 -15.41 10.59 -9.57
N LEU A 152 -15.50 11.67 -8.80
CA LEU A 152 -14.79 12.92 -9.06
C LEU A 152 -14.13 13.40 -7.77
N ALA A 153 -12.89 13.87 -7.87
CA ALA A 153 -12.18 14.50 -6.77
C ALA A 153 -11.90 15.99 -7.06
N PRO A 154 -11.63 16.81 -6.03
CA PRO A 154 -11.16 18.17 -6.24
C PRO A 154 -9.95 18.20 -7.18
N GLY A 155 -9.98 19.09 -8.17
CA GLY A 155 -8.99 19.19 -9.24
C GLY A 155 -9.28 18.36 -10.51
N GLU A 156 -10.33 17.54 -10.52
CA GLU A 156 -10.79 16.80 -11.69
C GLU A 156 -12.05 17.47 -12.30
N SER A 157 -12.14 17.56 -13.64
CA SER A 157 -13.30 18.19 -14.32
C SER A 157 -14.34 17.14 -14.76
N ALA A 158 -15.63 17.44 -14.58
CA ALA A 158 -16.76 16.57 -14.93
C ALA A 158 -16.97 16.31 -16.44
N LYS A 159 -16.02 16.63 -17.31
CA LYS A 159 -16.09 16.38 -18.75
C LYS A 159 -15.56 14.99 -19.10
N CYS A 160 -16.32 13.93 -18.80
CA CYS A 160 -16.21 12.66 -19.51
C CYS A 160 -17.58 11.95 -19.53
N LYS A 161 -18.15 11.83 -20.73
CA LYS A 161 -19.37 11.08 -21.01
C LYS A 161 -19.03 9.60 -21.21
N HIS A 162 -19.91 8.73 -20.69
CA HIS A 162 -20.13 7.31 -20.99
C HIS A 162 -19.14 6.63 -21.95
N ALA A 163 -18.31 5.73 -21.41
CA ALA A 163 -17.65 4.70 -22.20
C ALA A 163 -18.41 3.38 -22.00
N ASP A 164 -19.31 3.09 -22.93
CA ASP A 164 -19.92 1.77 -23.06
C ASP A 164 -18.85 0.72 -23.39
N VAL A 165 -18.87 -0.37 -22.63
CA VAL A 165 -18.02 -1.54 -22.79
C VAL A 165 -18.58 -2.41 -23.91
N SER A 166 -18.31 -2.05 -25.16
CA SER A 166 -18.38 -2.98 -26.30
C SER A 166 -17.67 -2.43 -27.53
N ASP A 167 -16.43 -2.85 -27.74
CA ASP A 167 -15.86 -3.26 -29.04
C ASP A 167 -14.33 -3.14 -29.05
N LYS A 168 -13.67 -4.20 -28.58
CA LYS A 168 -12.30 -4.50 -29.03
C LYS A 168 -12.37 -5.28 -30.33
N LYS A 169 -12.10 -4.65 -31.48
CA LYS A 169 -11.39 -5.28 -32.62
C LYS A 169 -11.00 -4.29 -33.72
N HIS A 170 -9.70 -4.32 -34.04
CA HIS A 170 -9.01 -3.89 -35.28
C HIS A 170 -9.10 -2.39 -35.62
N ALA A 171 -8.00 -1.64 -35.76
CA ALA A 171 -7.00 -1.76 -36.81
C ALA A 171 -6.09 -0.50 -36.72
N ALA A 172 -4.93 -0.60 -37.34
CA ALA A 172 -3.85 0.38 -37.30
C ALA A 172 -3.99 1.54 -38.32
N ASP A 173 -3.17 2.56 -38.05
CA ASP A 173 -2.42 3.43 -38.97
C ASP A 173 -2.97 4.83 -39.33
N LYS A 174 -2.16 5.82 -38.91
CA LYS A 174 -1.75 7.07 -39.60
C LYS A 174 -2.60 8.35 -39.68
N HIS A 175 -1.92 9.41 -39.19
CA HIS A 175 -1.66 10.74 -39.78
C HIS A 175 -2.24 12.00 -39.10
N GLU A 176 -1.30 12.80 -38.57
CA GLU A 176 -1.15 14.26 -38.58
C GLU A 176 -2.21 15.20 -37.96
N GLY A 177 -1.82 15.81 -36.84
CA GLY A 177 -1.50 17.23 -36.77
C GLY A 177 -2.65 18.22 -36.53
N THR A 178 -2.72 18.78 -35.33
CA THR A 178 -2.86 20.23 -35.09
C THR A 178 -2.58 20.53 -33.62
N ALA A 179 -1.92 21.66 -33.41
CA ALA A 179 -1.24 22.04 -32.18
C ALA A 179 -2.15 22.71 -31.14
N ASP A 180 -1.63 22.68 -29.92
CA ASP A 180 -1.68 23.75 -28.92
C ASP A 180 -2.77 23.64 -27.83
N CYS A 181 -2.40 22.94 -26.76
CA CYS A 181 -2.52 23.42 -25.37
C CYS A 181 -1.57 22.57 -24.52
N CYS A 182 -0.56 23.21 -23.92
CA CYS A 182 0.48 22.59 -23.10
C CYS A 182 -0.09 21.65 -22.02
N GLN A 183 0.03 20.34 -22.25
CA GLN A 183 -0.11 19.30 -21.24
C GLN A 183 1.29 18.88 -20.79
N GLY A 184 1.51 18.81 -19.47
CA GLY A 184 2.81 18.43 -18.92
C GLY A 184 3.18 17.00 -19.32
N GLU A 185 4.34 16.83 -19.96
CA GLU A 185 4.89 15.60 -20.55
C GLU A 185 5.26 14.49 -19.53
N GLY A 186 4.74 14.52 -18.30
CA GLY A 186 5.20 13.66 -17.20
C GLY A 186 4.42 12.36 -16.98
N GLU A 187 3.23 12.19 -17.56
CA GLU A 187 2.36 11.01 -17.28
C GLU A 187 2.53 9.83 -18.27
N ASP A 188 3.15 10.04 -19.44
CA ASP A 188 3.17 9.04 -20.53
C ASP A 188 4.50 8.27 -20.70
N THR A 189 5.45 8.34 -19.75
CA THR A 189 6.72 7.60 -19.88
C THR A 189 6.57 6.12 -19.53
N LEU A 190 7.36 5.25 -20.18
CA LEU A 190 7.39 3.83 -19.87
C LEU A 190 7.85 3.54 -18.42
N TYR A 191 8.70 4.40 -17.86
CA TYR A 191 9.11 4.30 -16.45
C TYR A 191 7.94 4.58 -15.50
N ALA A 192 7.18 5.65 -15.75
CA ALA A 192 5.99 5.97 -14.94
C ALA A 192 4.97 4.82 -14.99
N ALA A 193 4.73 4.23 -16.17
CA ALA A 193 3.87 3.07 -16.32
C ALA A 193 4.32 1.87 -15.47
N ILE A 194 5.62 1.56 -15.44
CA ILE A 194 6.17 0.47 -14.60
C ILE A 194 5.98 0.77 -13.11
N ILE A 195 6.20 2.02 -12.68
CA ILE A 195 6.01 2.39 -11.27
C ILE A 195 4.53 2.31 -10.87
N ASN A 196 3.62 2.76 -11.72
CA ASN A 196 2.17 2.63 -11.51
C ASN A 196 1.74 1.16 -11.40
N GLU A 197 2.29 0.28 -12.23
CA GLU A 197 2.07 -1.17 -12.12
C GLU A 197 2.58 -1.73 -10.77
N GLN A 198 3.74 -1.27 -10.29
CA GLN A 198 4.24 -1.69 -8.97
C GLN A 198 3.40 -1.15 -7.82
N MET A 199 2.87 0.08 -7.91
CA MET A 199 1.94 0.63 -6.91
C MET A 199 0.63 -0.18 -6.88
N ALA A 200 0.06 -0.51 -8.04
CA ALA A 200 -1.10 -1.41 -8.12
C ALA A 200 -0.80 -2.79 -7.50
N GLY A 201 0.42 -3.32 -7.70
CA GLY A 201 0.88 -4.54 -7.04
C GLY A 201 0.91 -4.44 -5.52
N VAL A 202 1.29 -3.29 -4.96
CA VAL A 202 1.22 -3.01 -3.51
C VAL A 202 -0.23 -2.98 -3.04
N GLN A 203 -1.12 -2.28 -3.76
CA GLN A 203 -2.55 -2.21 -3.45
C GLN A 203 -3.20 -3.60 -3.44
N HIS A 204 -2.91 -4.44 -4.44
CA HIS A 204 -3.39 -5.82 -4.49
C HIS A 204 -2.87 -6.66 -3.32
N ALA A 205 -1.59 -6.54 -2.97
CA ALA A 205 -1.03 -7.28 -1.84
C ALA A 205 -1.60 -6.81 -0.50
N TYR A 206 -1.89 -5.51 -0.36
CA TYR A 206 -2.54 -4.96 0.82
C TYR A 206 -4.00 -5.44 0.94
N ALA A 207 -4.74 -5.43 -0.15
CA ALA A 207 -6.10 -5.98 -0.19
C ALA A 207 -6.12 -7.49 0.12
N ALA A 208 -5.12 -8.25 -0.35
CA ALA A 208 -4.97 -9.66 -0.02
C ALA A 208 -4.70 -9.87 1.49
N TYR A 209 -3.84 -9.05 2.10
CA TYR A 209 -3.64 -9.07 3.55
C TYR A 209 -4.92 -8.75 4.33
N GLN A 210 -5.71 -7.76 3.90
CA GLN A 210 -6.98 -7.44 4.56
C GLN A 210 -8.01 -8.58 4.47
N GLN A 211 -7.96 -9.39 3.41
CA GLN A 211 -8.85 -10.54 3.24
C GLN A 211 -8.43 -11.74 4.09
N ASP A 212 -7.13 -11.98 4.20
CA ASP A 212 -6.56 -13.07 4.98
C ASP A 212 -5.31 -12.60 5.78
N PRO A 213 -5.53 -11.90 6.91
CA PRO A 213 -4.44 -11.37 7.72
C PRO A 213 -3.73 -12.46 8.55
N ILE A 214 -4.32 -13.66 8.62
CA ILE A 214 -3.76 -14.80 9.35
C ILE A 214 -2.72 -15.52 8.48
N GLU A 215 -2.92 -15.60 7.17
CA GLU A 215 -1.99 -16.24 6.23
C GLU A 215 -0.62 -15.53 6.19
N PRO A 216 0.49 -16.18 6.58
CA PRO A 216 1.83 -15.56 6.62
C PRO A 216 2.30 -14.98 5.27
N GLU A 217 1.89 -15.60 4.17
CA GLU A 217 2.27 -15.15 2.83
C GLU A 217 1.63 -13.81 2.45
N SER A 218 0.52 -13.40 3.06
CA SER A 218 -0.14 -12.14 2.73
C SER A 218 0.68 -10.92 3.17
N ALA A 219 1.17 -10.92 4.43
CA ALA A 219 2.09 -9.90 4.93
C ALA A 219 3.45 -9.94 4.22
N HIS A 220 3.93 -11.15 3.88
CA HIS A 220 5.16 -11.32 3.11
C HIS A 220 5.06 -10.67 1.73
N ALA A 221 3.99 -10.96 0.98
CA ALA A 221 3.75 -10.44 -0.36
C ALA A 221 3.70 -8.91 -0.36
N LEU A 222 3.01 -8.30 0.60
CA LEU A 222 2.95 -6.83 0.74
C LEU A 222 4.33 -6.22 0.97
N ARG A 223 5.10 -6.74 1.92
CA ARG A 223 6.47 -6.28 2.17
C ARG A 223 7.39 -6.47 0.96
N VAL A 224 7.19 -7.53 0.18
CA VAL A 224 7.95 -7.77 -1.05
C VAL A 224 7.59 -6.75 -2.12
N ALA A 225 6.31 -6.48 -2.36
CA ALA A 225 5.84 -5.48 -3.33
C ALA A 225 6.39 -4.07 -3.00
N ILE A 226 6.27 -3.64 -1.73
CA ILE A 226 6.79 -2.34 -1.29
C ILE A 226 8.31 -2.25 -1.47
N ARG A 227 9.04 -3.33 -1.18
CA ARG A 227 10.50 -3.36 -1.36
C ARG A 227 10.92 -3.25 -2.83
N GLN A 228 10.16 -3.87 -3.73
CA GLN A 228 10.38 -3.78 -5.17
C GLN A 228 10.15 -2.35 -5.66
N LEU A 229 9.00 -1.75 -5.30
CA LEU A 229 8.68 -0.35 -5.61
C LEU A 229 9.78 0.60 -5.12
N ARG A 230 10.15 0.52 -3.84
CA ARG A 230 11.21 1.36 -3.24
C ARG A 230 12.56 1.18 -3.93
N ALA A 231 12.88 -0.02 -4.40
CA ALA A 231 14.12 -0.25 -5.15
C ALA A 231 14.12 0.50 -6.49
N LEU A 232 12.98 0.56 -7.19
CA LEU A 232 12.84 1.31 -8.44
C LEU A 232 12.84 2.82 -8.22
N LEU A 233 12.19 3.31 -7.17
CA LEU A 233 12.26 4.74 -6.79
C LEU A 233 13.71 5.13 -6.45
N ASN A 234 14.40 4.32 -5.65
CA ASN A 234 15.83 4.53 -5.34
C ASN A 234 16.71 4.47 -6.60
N PHE A 235 16.33 3.66 -7.59
CA PHE A 235 17.01 3.60 -8.87
C PHE A 235 16.86 4.89 -9.67
N ASN A 236 15.76 5.63 -9.57
CA ASN A 236 15.58 6.88 -10.33
C ASN A 236 15.73 8.16 -9.51
N LYS A 237 16.07 8.06 -8.22
CA LYS A 237 16.18 9.19 -7.26
C LYS A 237 16.99 10.42 -7.70
N ALA A 238 17.91 10.27 -8.65
CA ALA A 238 18.77 11.37 -9.12
C ALA A 238 18.18 12.12 -10.31
N ASN A 239 17.07 11.64 -10.86
CA ASN A 239 16.44 12.14 -12.07
C ASN A 239 15.14 12.91 -11.80
N GLY A 240 14.70 12.99 -10.54
CA GLY A 240 13.55 13.79 -10.09
C GLY A 240 13.91 14.61 -8.84
N GLU A 241 12.92 15.31 -8.30
CA GLU A 241 13.09 16.15 -7.10
C GLU A 241 13.32 15.33 -5.84
N GLU A 242 14.35 15.69 -5.07
CA GLU A 242 14.76 14.97 -3.86
C GLU A 242 13.66 14.97 -2.78
N LYS A 243 12.89 16.06 -2.66
CA LYS A 243 11.80 16.19 -1.69
C LYS A 243 10.80 15.04 -1.82
N TYR A 244 10.17 14.89 -2.99
CA TYR A 244 9.14 13.88 -3.23
C TYR A 244 9.70 12.46 -3.18
N TYR A 245 10.94 12.24 -3.65
CA TYR A 245 11.61 10.94 -3.50
C TYR A 245 11.79 10.56 -2.03
N ARG A 246 12.19 11.52 -1.18
CA ARG A 246 12.40 11.27 0.24
C ARG A 246 11.09 10.96 0.96
N GLU A 247 10.08 11.77 0.71
CA GLU A 247 8.72 11.59 1.24
C GLU A 247 8.17 10.20 0.89
N ALA A 248 8.06 9.88 -0.40
CA ALA A 248 7.61 8.55 -0.85
C ALA A 248 8.50 7.42 -0.28
N GLY A 249 9.82 7.61 -0.26
CA GLY A 249 10.77 6.62 0.23
C GLY A 249 10.67 6.34 1.73
N GLU A 250 10.33 7.36 2.52
CA GLU A 250 10.08 7.32 3.97
C GLU A 250 8.71 6.69 4.24
N ASP A 251 7.64 7.13 3.59
CA ASP A 251 6.28 6.59 3.80
C ASP A 251 6.21 5.10 3.45
N TRP A 252 6.71 4.70 2.28
CA TRP A 252 6.78 3.29 1.90
C TRP A 252 7.66 2.48 2.85
N ARG A 253 8.69 3.09 3.46
CA ARG A 253 9.51 2.41 4.48
C ARG A 253 8.67 2.16 5.73
N GLU A 254 7.96 3.16 6.20
CA GLU A 254 7.15 3.07 7.41
C GLU A 254 6.02 2.04 7.25
N ILE A 255 5.31 2.05 6.12
CA ILE A 255 4.29 1.04 5.80
C ILE A 255 4.91 -0.36 5.85
N ALA A 256 6.05 -0.58 5.18
CA ALA A 256 6.70 -1.88 5.24
C ALA A 256 7.12 -2.26 6.67
N THR A 257 7.55 -1.29 7.47
CA THR A 257 8.02 -1.50 8.85
C THR A 257 6.88 -1.89 9.78
N THR A 258 5.66 -1.39 9.56
CA THR A 258 4.45 -1.82 10.29
C THR A 258 4.23 -3.33 10.22
N PHE A 259 4.58 -3.99 9.11
CA PHE A 259 4.48 -5.44 8.97
C PHE A 259 5.78 -6.17 9.32
N GLY A 260 6.78 -5.44 9.83
CA GLY A 260 8.13 -5.94 10.09
C GLY A 260 8.14 -7.05 11.11
N TYR A 261 7.63 -6.73 12.30
CA TYR A 261 7.65 -7.63 13.41
C TYR A 261 6.75 -8.85 13.17
N LEU A 262 5.57 -8.66 12.58
CA LEU A 262 4.69 -9.76 12.16
C LEU A 262 5.43 -10.77 11.26
N ARG A 263 6.14 -10.29 10.23
CA ARG A 263 6.89 -11.18 9.33
C ARG A 263 8.07 -11.85 10.03
N GLU A 264 8.74 -11.15 10.94
CA GLU A 264 9.84 -11.70 11.74
C GLU A 264 9.34 -12.87 12.61
N LEU A 265 8.18 -12.72 13.24
CA LEU A 265 7.52 -13.80 13.99
C LEU A 265 7.14 -14.97 13.06
N ASP A 266 6.58 -14.71 11.88
CA ASP A 266 6.26 -15.77 10.90
C ASP A 266 7.50 -16.59 10.50
N VAL A 267 8.63 -15.92 10.24
CA VAL A 267 9.91 -16.57 9.89
C VAL A 267 10.40 -17.42 11.06
N LEU A 268 10.39 -16.89 12.29
CA LEU A 268 10.83 -17.64 13.46
C LEU A 268 9.95 -18.86 13.73
N MET A 269 8.64 -18.74 13.56
CA MET A 269 7.72 -19.86 13.74
C MET A 269 7.96 -20.97 12.72
N GLU A 270 8.23 -20.62 11.45
CA GLU A 270 8.62 -21.58 10.42
C GLU A 270 9.95 -22.27 10.78
N GLU A 271 10.94 -21.48 11.17
CA GLU A 271 12.26 -21.96 11.57
C GLU A 271 12.21 -22.90 12.80
N CYS A 272 11.44 -22.55 13.82
CA CYS A 272 11.25 -23.41 15.00
C CYS A 272 10.61 -24.76 14.63
N ARG A 273 9.70 -24.78 13.64
CA ARG A 273 9.11 -26.03 13.13
C ARG A 273 10.15 -26.87 12.39
N GLU A 274 10.99 -26.25 11.58
CA GLU A 274 12.09 -26.94 10.88
C GLU A 274 13.08 -27.55 11.86
N LEU A 275 13.54 -26.77 12.84
CA LEU A 275 14.48 -27.24 13.87
C LEU A 275 13.89 -28.39 14.71
N ARG A 276 12.61 -28.33 15.06
CA ARG A 276 11.92 -29.45 15.74
C ARG A 276 11.89 -30.72 14.89
N GLY A 277 11.75 -30.61 13.57
CA GLY A 277 11.82 -31.74 12.65
C GLY A 277 13.21 -32.37 12.60
N LEU A 278 14.27 -31.57 12.72
CA LEU A 278 15.67 -32.02 12.69
C LEU A 278 16.17 -32.56 14.04
N TYR A 279 15.66 -32.03 15.15
CA TYR A 279 16.12 -32.36 16.52
C TYR A 279 14.96 -32.65 17.49
N PRO A 280 14.16 -33.73 17.29
CA PRO A 280 12.93 -33.97 18.04
C PRO A 280 13.14 -34.19 19.55
N ASP A 281 14.24 -34.86 19.92
CA ASP A 281 14.53 -35.23 21.32
C ASP A 281 15.09 -34.06 22.15
N MET A 282 15.62 -33.03 21.48
CA MET A 282 16.21 -31.84 22.11
C MET A 282 15.15 -30.76 22.39
N LEU A 283 14.07 -30.77 21.63
CA LEU A 283 13.02 -29.74 21.58
C LEU A 283 11.66 -30.28 22.06
N ALA A 284 11.67 -31.39 22.81
CA ALA A 284 10.48 -32.09 23.27
C ALA A 284 9.60 -31.27 24.26
N GLU A 285 10.14 -30.17 24.82
CA GLU A 285 9.46 -29.25 25.74
C GLU A 285 9.10 -27.89 25.10
N ASP A 286 9.36 -27.70 23.80
CA ASP A 286 9.18 -26.45 23.02
C ASP A 286 7.72 -26.04 22.74
N GLY A 287 6.74 -26.70 23.36
CA GLY A 287 5.34 -26.25 23.28
C GLY A 287 5.20 -24.79 23.71
N GLN A 288 6.00 -24.38 24.70
CA GLN A 288 5.97 -23.05 25.28
C GLN A 288 6.50 -21.97 24.30
N VAL A 289 7.61 -22.22 23.60
CA VAL A 289 8.18 -21.25 22.62
C VAL A 289 7.18 -20.96 21.50
N MET A 290 6.59 -22.01 20.93
CA MET A 290 5.59 -21.83 19.86
C MET A 290 4.31 -21.16 20.36
N THR A 291 3.90 -21.44 21.60
CA THR A 291 2.74 -20.79 22.21
C THR A 291 3.00 -19.30 22.41
N TRP A 292 4.18 -18.95 22.94
CA TRP A 292 4.60 -17.55 23.13
C TRP A 292 4.67 -16.80 21.80
N LEU A 293 5.29 -17.40 20.76
CA LEU A 293 5.35 -16.80 19.42
C LEU A 293 3.96 -16.60 18.81
N LEU A 294 3.02 -17.52 19.04
CA LEU A 294 1.63 -17.38 18.59
C LEU A 294 0.90 -16.23 19.30
N GLU A 295 1.10 -16.08 20.61
CA GLU A 295 0.53 -15.00 21.42
C GLU A 295 1.08 -13.64 20.99
N GLU A 296 2.40 -13.51 20.83
CA GLU A 296 3.04 -12.28 20.34
C GLU A 296 2.57 -11.93 18.93
N ARG A 297 2.48 -12.94 18.05
CA ARG A 297 1.99 -12.74 16.68
C ARG A 297 0.55 -12.26 16.66
N GLN A 298 -0.30 -12.80 17.52
CA GLN A 298 -1.68 -12.35 17.66
C GLN A 298 -1.74 -10.89 18.13
N GLY A 299 -0.95 -10.51 19.14
CA GLY A 299 -0.89 -9.14 19.63
C GLY A 299 -0.42 -8.13 18.57
N GLU A 300 0.59 -8.51 17.77
CA GLU A 300 1.05 -7.68 16.64
C GLU A 300 -0.01 -7.59 15.54
N GLN A 301 -0.71 -8.69 15.24
CA GLN A 301 -1.80 -8.71 14.28
C GLN A 301 -2.97 -7.82 14.72
N ASP A 302 -3.32 -7.83 16.01
CA ASP A 302 -4.35 -6.98 16.58
C ASP A 302 -3.95 -5.49 16.48
N SER A 303 -2.68 -5.17 16.72
CA SER A 303 -2.13 -3.81 16.59
C SER A 303 -2.20 -3.32 15.13
N ILE A 304 -1.86 -4.18 14.17
CA ILE A 304 -1.97 -3.86 12.74
C ILE A 304 -3.46 -3.74 12.34
N HIS A 305 -4.33 -4.58 12.88
CA HIS A 305 -5.77 -4.51 12.63
C HIS A 305 -6.36 -3.18 13.13
N GLU A 306 -5.92 -2.69 14.28
CA GLU A 306 -6.29 -1.36 14.80
C GLU A 306 -5.84 -0.24 13.85
N LEU A 307 -4.62 -0.31 13.31
CA LEU A 307 -4.14 0.67 12.31
C LEU A 307 -4.94 0.64 10.99
N ILE A 308 -5.42 -0.55 10.59
CA ILE A 308 -6.27 -0.70 9.41
C ILE A 308 -7.67 -0.14 9.68
N THR A 309 -8.32 -0.56 10.77
CA THR A 309 -9.70 -0.16 11.10
C THR A 309 -9.82 1.33 11.42
N SER A 310 -8.81 1.92 12.06
CA SER A 310 -8.72 3.37 12.31
C SER A 310 -8.44 4.20 11.05
N GLY A 311 -8.12 3.57 9.92
CA GLY A 311 -7.75 4.21 8.66
C GLY A 311 -6.33 4.76 8.59
N ALA A 312 -5.56 4.69 9.68
CA ALA A 312 -4.21 5.26 9.76
C ALA A 312 -3.26 4.65 8.72
N LEU A 313 -3.33 3.33 8.53
CA LEU A 313 -2.48 2.65 7.54
C LEU A 313 -2.91 2.96 6.11
N THR A 314 -4.21 3.07 5.85
CA THR A 314 -4.74 3.45 4.53
C THR A 314 -4.37 4.88 4.17
N GLU A 315 -4.45 5.83 5.11
CA GLU A 315 -4.01 7.21 4.90
C GLU A 315 -2.53 7.26 4.52
N ARG A 316 -1.67 6.55 5.25
CA ARG A 316 -0.24 6.48 4.94
C ARG A 316 0.04 5.90 3.55
N ILE A 317 -0.69 4.87 3.12
CA ILE A 317 -0.56 4.31 1.76
C ILE A 317 -0.92 5.36 0.70
N LEU A 318 -2.01 6.10 0.89
CA LEU A 318 -2.43 7.15 -0.03
C LEU A 318 -1.42 8.30 -0.10
N ASP A 319 -0.85 8.71 1.04
CA ASP A 319 0.19 9.74 1.09
C ASP A 319 1.46 9.27 0.35
N ALA A 320 1.86 8.01 0.56
CA ALA A 320 2.99 7.40 -0.14
C ALA A 320 2.76 7.34 -1.67
N GLU A 321 1.54 7.05 -2.12
CA GLU A 321 1.14 7.05 -3.53
C GLU A 321 1.16 8.46 -4.12
N ALA A 322 0.62 9.44 -3.40
CA ALA A 322 0.63 10.84 -3.82
C ALA A 322 2.06 11.38 -3.96
N ALA A 323 2.92 11.15 -2.96
CA ALA A 323 4.34 11.51 -3.01
C ALA A 323 5.07 10.81 -4.16
N THR A 324 4.72 9.55 -4.45
CA THR A 324 5.27 8.80 -5.60
C THR A 324 4.84 9.44 -6.92
N ALA A 325 3.57 9.81 -7.07
CA ALA A 325 3.07 10.49 -8.26
C ALA A 325 3.75 11.85 -8.48
N HIS A 326 3.94 12.65 -7.41
CA HIS A 326 4.69 13.90 -7.47
C HIS A 326 6.15 13.68 -7.88
N PHE A 327 6.80 12.64 -7.32
CA PHE A 327 8.15 12.28 -7.73
C PHE A 327 8.22 11.93 -9.22
N LEU A 328 7.28 11.12 -9.74
CA LEU A 328 7.24 10.79 -11.17
C LEU A 328 7.07 12.02 -12.06
N LYS A 329 6.18 12.94 -11.70
CA LYS A 329 5.95 14.20 -12.42
C LYS A 329 7.17 15.13 -12.43
N SER A 330 8.05 15.00 -11.44
CA SER A 330 9.29 15.79 -11.37
C SER A 330 10.43 15.25 -12.26
N ILE A 331 10.26 14.06 -12.86
CA ILE A 331 11.28 13.44 -13.71
C ILE A 331 11.17 14.03 -15.13
N ASN A 332 12.16 14.83 -15.51
CA ASN A 332 12.24 15.45 -16.84
C ASN A 332 13.15 14.61 -17.78
N LEU A 333 12.77 13.36 -18.03
CA LEU A 333 13.46 12.48 -18.98
C LEU A 333 12.45 11.86 -19.95
N ASP A 334 12.70 12.02 -21.25
CA ASP A 334 12.01 11.23 -22.27
C ASP A 334 12.42 9.73 -22.22
N ASP A 335 11.67 8.87 -22.90
CA ASP A 335 11.91 7.42 -22.89
C ASP A 335 13.31 7.02 -23.41
N ASP A 336 13.85 7.74 -24.40
CA ASP A 336 15.18 7.47 -24.97
C ASP A 336 16.30 7.83 -23.99
N GLN A 337 16.15 8.97 -23.31
CA GLN A 337 17.06 9.42 -22.25
C GLN A 337 16.98 8.48 -21.05
N GLN A 338 15.77 8.10 -20.63
CA GLN A 338 15.53 7.16 -19.54
C GLN A 338 16.13 5.79 -19.85
N LYS A 339 16.03 5.32 -21.10
CA LYS A 339 16.66 4.07 -21.57
C LYS A 339 18.18 4.12 -21.45
N LYS A 340 18.82 5.16 -21.99
CA LYS A 340 20.28 5.34 -21.91
C LYS A 340 20.77 5.43 -20.46
N ALA A 341 20.06 6.17 -19.61
CA ALA A 341 20.37 6.30 -18.19
C ALA A 341 20.25 4.96 -17.44
N THR A 342 19.18 4.21 -17.71
CA THR A 342 18.91 2.90 -17.10
C THR A 342 20.00 1.89 -17.42
N ILE A 343 20.35 1.71 -18.71
CA ILE A 343 21.39 0.77 -19.15
C ILE A 343 22.72 1.10 -18.47
N LYS A 344 23.16 2.36 -18.56
CA LYS A 344 24.42 2.82 -17.96
C LYS A 344 24.47 2.59 -16.45
N LYS A 345 23.36 2.80 -15.75
CA LYS A 345 23.27 2.65 -14.30
C LYS A 345 23.29 1.18 -13.88
N ILE A 346 22.59 0.30 -14.60
CA ILE A 346 22.62 -1.16 -14.37
C ILE A 346 24.04 -1.69 -14.56
N GLU A 347 24.73 -1.33 -15.64
CA GLU A 347 26.12 -1.73 -15.86
C GLU A 347 27.06 -1.28 -14.73
N LYS A 348 26.90 -0.03 -14.25
CA LYS A 348 27.69 0.51 -13.14
C LYS A 348 27.40 -0.24 -11.83
N MET A 349 26.14 -0.55 -11.56
CA MET A 349 25.75 -1.35 -10.39
C MET A 349 26.32 -2.76 -10.47
N LYS A 350 26.27 -3.42 -11.63
CA LYS A 350 26.87 -4.74 -11.87
C LYS A 350 28.37 -4.74 -11.61
N LYS A 351 29.12 -3.82 -12.22
CA LYS A 351 30.58 -3.68 -12.03
C LYS A 351 30.93 -3.45 -10.55
N ARG A 352 30.19 -2.57 -9.87
CA ARG A 352 30.43 -2.29 -8.44
C ARG A 352 30.13 -3.50 -7.56
N LEU A 353 29.09 -4.25 -7.87
CA LEU A 353 28.72 -5.45 -7.11
C LEU A 353 29.75 -6.56 -7.29
N MET A 354 30.21 -6.82 -8.51
CA MET A 354 31.24 -7.84 -8.77
C MET A 354 32.56 -7.51 -8.08
N ARG A 355 32.98 -6.24 -8.11
CA ARG A 355 34.17 -5.82 -7.35
C ARG A 355 34.02 -6.05 -5.85
N LYS A 356 32.85 -5.70 -5.28
CA LYS A 356 32.57 -5.96 -3.87
C LYS A 356 32.53 -7.45 -3.55
N TRP A 357 32.04 -8.29 -4.48
CA TRP A 357 32.00 -9.73 -4.32
C TRP A 357 33.40 -10.34 -4.21
N GLU A 358 34.37 -9.82 -4.95
CA GLU A 358 35.78 -10.25 -4.88
C GLU A 358 36.48 -9.82 -3.59
N GLU A 359 36.06 -8.71 -3.00
CA GLU A 359 36.65 -8.11 -1.80
C GLU A 359 35.94 -8.51 -0.50
N VAL A 360 34.79 -9.20 -0.58
CA VAL A 360 33.93 -9.46 0.58
C VAL A 360 34.56 -10.50 1.49
N ASP A 361 34.58 -10.19 2.79
CA ASP A 361 34.80 -11.19 3.81
C ASP A 361 33.45 -11.85 4.15
N PHE A 362 33.24 -13.08 3.71
CA PHE A 362 32.00 -13.84 3.94
C PHE A 362 31.80 -14.20 5.42
N SER A 363 32.87 -14.21 6.24
CA SER A 363 32.74 -14.37 7.68
C SER A 363 32.12 -13.14 8.34
N ASN A 364 32.30 -11.96 7.74
CA ASN A 364 31.75 -10.70 8.20
C ASN A 364 30.28 -10.53 7.77
N HIS A 365 29.37 -10.55 8.74
CA HIS A 365 27.94 -10.40 8.50
C HIS A 365 27.58 -9.07 7.82
N GLU A 366 28.09 -7.94 8.30
CA GLU A 366 27.73 -6.61 7.78
C GLU A 366 28.08 -6.48 6.29
N GLN A 367 29.25 -7.01 5.91
CA GLN A 367 29.70 -7.02 4.52
C GLN A 367 28.83 -7.93 3.65
N THR A 368 28.55 -9.15 4.10
CA THR A 368 27.67 -10.13 3.42
C THR A 368 26.26 -9.58 3.25
N HIS A 369 25.70 -8.97 4.29
CA HIS A 369 24.37 -8.35 4.28
C HIS A 369 24.30 -7.15 3.31
N SER A 370 25.31 -6.28 3.34
CA SER A 370 25.43 -5.15 2.40
C SER A 370 25.51 -5.63 0.95
N LEU A 371 26.27 -6.69 0.69
CA LEU A 371 26.38 -7.30 -0.63
C LEU A 371 25.03 -7.87 -1.10
N ARG A 372 24.30 -8.57 -0.22
CA ARG A 372 22.96 -9.11 -0.47
C ARG A 372 21.95 -8.01 -0.82
N ILE A 373 21.94 -6.89 -0.08
CA ILE A 373 21.07 -5.75 -0.37
C ILE A 373 21.36 -5.20 -1.77
N ASN A 374 22.63 -5.01 -2.11
CA ASN A 374 23.02 -4.46 -3.41
C ASN A 374 22.66 -5.42 -4.57
N ALA A 375 22.82 -6.73 -4.38
CA ALA A 375 22.40 -7.74 -5.34
C ALA A 375 20.87 -7.73 -5.56
N LYS A 376 20.07 -7.63 -4.48
CA LYS A 376 18.60 -7.50 -4.56
C LYS A 376 18.19 -6.27 -5.36
N LYS A 377 18.80 -5.10 -5.07
CA LYS A 377 18.52 -3.85 -5.80
C LYS A 377 18.82 -3.97 -7.30
N LEU A 378 19.96 -4.57 -7.66
CA LEU A 378 20.33 -4.80 -9.06
C LEU A 378 19.36 -5.77 -9.74
N ARG A 379 18.99 -6.88 -9.07
CA ARG A 379 18.01 -7.83 -9.58
C ARG A 379 16.66 -7.17 -9.86
N TYR A 380 16.14 -6.36 -8.93
CA TYR A 380 14.85 -5.67 -9.12
C TYR A 380 14.93 -4.71 -10.31
N ALA A 381 15.97 -3.88 -10.40
CA ALA A 381 16.16 -2.99 -11.54
C ALA A 381 16.22 -3.77 -12.87
N ALA A 382 17.02 -4.83 -12.96
CA ALA A 382 17.14 -5.64 -14.17
C ALA A 382 15.84 -6.41 -14.52
N THR A 383 15.02 -6.75 -13.53
CA THR A 383 13.76 -7.49 -13.74
C THR A 383 12.66 -6.56 -14.24
N TYR A 384 12.41 -5.46 -13.55
CA TYR A 384 11.26 -4.59 -13.80
C TYR A 384 11.53 -3.52 -14.85
N LEU A 385 12.79 -3.08 -15.04
CA LEU A 385 13.15 -2.10 -16.08
C LEU A 385 13.52 -2.75 -17.42
N ALA A 386 13.36 -4.08 -17.54
CA ALA A 386 13.58 -4.79 -18.79
C ALA A 386 12.77 -4.24 -19.99
N PRO A 387 11.49 -3.82 -19.84
CA PRO A 387 10.75 -3.19 -20.93
C PRO A 387 11.43 -1.93 -21.47
N ILE A 388 12.04 -1.12 -20.60
CA ILE A 388 12.77 0.11 -20.97
C ILE A 388 14.05 -0.24 -21.75
N MET A 389 14.77 -1.28 -21.33
CA MET A 389 16.00 -1.70 -21.99
C MET A 389 15.73 -2.29 -23.39
N GLY A 390 14.52 -2.79 -23.64
CA GLY A 390 14.11 -3.44 -24.90
C GLY A 390 14.38 -4.96 -24.91
N GLU A 391 15.17 -5.46 -23.96
CA GLU A 391 15.43 -6.88 -23.77
C GLU A 391 15.64 -7.20 -22.29
N LYS A 392 15.15 -8.37 -21.85
CA LYS A 392 15.45 -8.89 -20.52
C LYS A 392 16.93 -9.27 -20.48
N ASP A 393 17.73 -8.63 -19.63
CA ASP A 393 19.08 -9.08 -19.29
C ASP A 393 19.00 -10.34 -18.40
N LYS A 394 18.62 -11.45 -19.05
CA LYS A 394 18.41 -12.75 -18.41
C LYS A 394 19.67 -13.24 -17.71
N ASP A 395 20.84 -12.90 -18.24
CA ASP A 395 22.12 -13.27 -17.66
C ASP A 395 22.37 -12.54 -16.35
N THR A 396 22.20 -11.22 -16.31
CA THR A 396 22.29 -10.46 -15.05
C THR A 396 21.24 -10.91 -14.04
N ILE A 397 19.98 -11.14 -14.43
CA ILE A 397 18.95 -11.66 -13.51
C ILE A 397 19.36 -13.02 -12.93
N LYS A 398 19.87 -13.93 -13.79
CA LYS A 398 20.30 -15.27 -13.38
C LYS A 398 21.52 -15.23 -12.46
N GLU A 399 22.53 -14.43 -12.78
CA GLU A 399 23.70 -14.20 -11.95
C GLU A 399 23.31 -13.62 -10.59
N MET A 400 22.45 -12.59 -10.57
CA MET A 400 22.00 -11.99 -9.32
C MET A 400 21.16 -12.93 -8.47
N LYS A 401 20.39 -13.84 -9.09
CA LYS A 401 19.69 -14.90 -8.36
C LYS A 401 20.67 -15.85 -7.68
N LYS A 402 21.76 -16.25 -8.35
CA LYS A 402 22.81 -17.09 -7.74
C LYS A 402 23.49 -16.40 -6.56
N VAL A 403 23.93 -15.15 -6.76
CA VAL A 403 24.52 -14.31 -5.70
C VAL A 403 23.58 -14.18 -4.51
N GLN A 404 22.29 -13.93 -4.76
CA GLN A 404 21.29 -13.82 -3.70
C GLN A 404 21.05 -15.16 -2.98
N THR A 405 21.05 -16.29 -3.69
CA THR A 405 20.88 -17.61 -3.06
C THR A 405 22.06 -17.95 -2.16
N ALA A 406 23.30 -17.74 -2.63
CA ALA A 406 24.50 -17.99 -1.83
C ALA A 406 24.56 -17.12 -0.56
N LEU A 407 24.30 -15.82 -0.70
CA LEU A 407 24.26 -14.89 0.45
C LEU A 407 22.98 -14.99 1.28
N GLY A 408 21.96 -15.67 0.75
CA GLY A 408 20.62 -15.73 1.29
C GLY A 408 20.64 -16.39 2.66
N THR A 409 21.03 -17.66 2.64
CA THR A 409 21.09 -18.55 3.80
C THR A 409 21.98 -18.00 4.91
N LEU A 410 23.19 -17.51 4.57
CA LEU A 410 24.11 -16.93 5.56
C LEU A 410 23.53 -15.71 6.28
N CYS A 411 22.85 -14.83 5.54
CA CYS A 411 22.21 -13.65 6.13
C CYS A 411 20.97 -14.03 6.95
N ASP A 412 20.21 -15.05 6.51
CA ASP A 412 18.97 -15.42 7.17
C ASP A 412 19.25 -16.13 8.51
N PHE A 413 20.26 -17.00 8.60
CA PHE A 413 20.70 -17.57 9.88
C PHE A 413 21.16 -16.53 10.89
N ASP A 414 21.94 -15.54 10.44
CA ASP A 414 22.44 -14.48 11.33
C ASP A 414 21.29 -13.59 11.86
N ILE A 415 20.38 -13.18 10.96
CA ILE A 415 19.20 -12.39 11.32
C ILE A 415 18.30 -13.17 12.27
N ASN A 416 18.02 -14.44 11.97
CA ASN A 416 17.16 -15.29 12.79
C ASN A 416 17.80 -15.55 14.17
N GLY A 417 19.11 -15.78 14.23
CA GLY A 417 19.86 -15.95 15.48
C GLY A 417 19.76 -14.74 16.39
N HIS A 418 19.96 -13.52 15.85
CA HIS A 418 19.80 -12.29 16.61
C HIS A 418 18.35 -12.01 17.03
N LEU A 419 17.37 -12.29 16.17
CA LEU A 419 15.95 -12.14 16.51
C LEU A 419 15.53 -13.09 17.64
N LEU A 420 16.06 -14.31 17.68
CA LEU A 420 15.85 -15.24 18.80
C LEU A 420 16.44 -14.70 20.12
N LEU A 421 17.59 -14.04 20.09
CA LEU A 421 18.13 -13.36 21.29
C LEU A 421 17.23 -12.21 21.74
N GLU A 422 16.69 -11.43 20.81
CA GLU A 422 15.73 -10.38 21.13
C GLU A 422 14.45 -10.96 21.75
N MET A 423 13.95 -12.10 21.27
CA MET A 423 12.80 -12.78 21.90
C MET A 423 13.14 -13.28 23.31
N ALA A 424 14.36 -13.79 23.53
CA ALA A 424 14.82 -14.16 24.86
C ALA A 424 14.81 -12.98 25.83
N ASP A 425 15.16 -11.78 25.38
CA ASP A 425 15.17 -10.57 26.21
C ASP A 425 13.77 -10.01 26.48
N LYS A 426 12.75 -10.42 25.71
CA LYS A 426 11.34 -9.99 25.87
C LYS A 426 10.54 -10.81 26.88
N THR A 427 11.01 -12.00 27.26
CA THR A 427 10.32 -12.89 28.20
C THR A 427 10.99 -12.91 29.57
N ASP A 428 10.19 -12.91 30.64
CA ASP A 428 10.67 -13.05 32.02
C ASP A 428 10.78 -14.51 32.47
N ASP A 429 10.31 -15.47 31.65
CA ASP A 429 10.35 -16.89 31.97
C ASP A 429 11.75 -17.48 31.71
N PRO A 430 12.47 -17.95 32.74
CA PRO A 430 13.82 -18.49 32.58
C PRO A 430 13.91 -19.71 31.65
N GLU A 431 12.86 -20.53 31.55
CA GLU A 431 12.84 -21.68 30.65
C GLU A 431 12.71 -21.22 29.19
N LEU A 432 11.81 -20.27 28.91
CA LEU A 432 11.68 -19.67 27.57
C LEU A 432 12.97 -18.94 27.15
N GLN A 433 13.59 -18.19 28.06
CA GLN A 433 14.88 -17.54 27.80
C GLN A 433 15.96 -18.56 27.40
N HIS A 434 16.00 -19.69 28.09
CA HIS A 434 16.95 -20.76 27.78
C HIS A 434 16.69 -21.33 26.38
N HIS A 435 15.44 -21.68 26.07
CA HIS A 435 15.07 -22.25 24.77
C HIS A 435 15.38 -21.30 23.61
N PHE A 436 15.03 -20.02 23.71
CA PHE A 436 15.35 -19.04 22.66
C PHE A 436 16.86 -18.91 22.42
N ARG A 437 17.67 -18.90 23.49
CA ARG A 437 19.14 -18.85 23.38
C ARG A 437 19.70 -20.12 22.74
N THR A 438 19.19 -21.30 23.10
CA THR A 438 19.61 -22.57 22.47
C THR A 438 19.30 -22.60 20.97
N LEU A 439 18.10 -22.14 20.57
CA LEU A 439 17.75 -22.02 19.16
C LEU A 439 18.65 -21.00 18.43
N SER A 440 18.99 -19.89 19.09
CA SER A 440 19.90 -18.88 18.56
C SER A 440 21.31 -19.43 18.31
N GLU A 441 21.87 -20.15 19.29
CA GLU A 441 23.17 -20.82 19.17
C GLU A 441 23.20 -21.78 17.98
N HIS A 442 22.09 -22.48 17.74
CA HIS A 442 21.97 -23.39 16.60
C HIS A 442 22.02 -22.66 15.25
N GLN A 443 21.36 -21.50 15.14
CA GLN A 443 21.43 -20.67 13.93
C GLN A 443 22.88 -20.24 13.63
N PHE A 444 23.60 -19.78 14.65
CA PHE A 444 25.01 -19.41 14.48
C PHE A 444 25.88 -20.61 14.12
N GLN A 445 25.64 -21.79 14.72
CA GLN A 445 26.36 -23.02 14.35
C GLN A 445 26.10 -23.45 12.91
N ARG A 446 24.86 -23.38 12.41
CA ARG A 446 24.53 -23.69 11.02
C ARG A 446 25.18 -22.71 10.05
N ARG A 447 25.26 -21.42 10.42
CA ARG A 447 25.99 -20.41 9.65
C ARG A 447 27.47 -20.74 9.57
N GLU A 448 28.10 -21.04 10.69
CA GLU A 448 29.52 -21.44 10.74
C GLU A 448 29.76 -22.73 9.95
N ALA A 449 28.85 -23.70 10.00
CA ALA A 449 28.96 -24.93 9.22
C ALA A 449 29.00 -24.65 7.70
N ILE A 450 28.15 -23.75 7.18
CA ILE A 450 28.19 -23.36 5.76
C ILE A 450 29.51 -22.68 5.41
N LEU A 451 29.99 -21.76 6.26
CA LEU A 451 31.26 -21.06 6.01
C LEU A 451 32.46 -22.02 6.02
N ASN A 452 32.42 -23.06 6.85
CA ASN A 452 33.47 -24.07 6.93
C ASN A 452 33.38 -25.12 5.80
N ASP A 453 32.17 -25.48 5.34
CA ASP A 453 31.95 -26.37 4.19
C ASP A 453 32.25 -25.69 2.84
N GLU A 454 32.14 -24.36 2.74
CA GLU A 454 32.56 -23.60 1.54
C GLU A 454 34.09 -23.35 1.48
N ALA A 455 34.84 -23.73 2.51
CA ALA A 455 36.29 -23.58 2.57
C ALA A 455 37.07 -24.81 2.02
N ASP A 456 36.38 -25.92 1.72
CA ASP A 456 36.87 -27.11 1.00
C ASP A 456 36.34 -27.15 -0.45
#